data_AF-A0A2U0D5S3-F1
#
_entry.id   AF-A0A2U0D5S3-F1
#
_cell.length_a   1.000
_cell.length_b   1.000
_cell.length_c   1.000
_cell.angle_alpha   90.00
_cell.angle_beta   90.00
_cell.angle_gamma   90.00
#
_symmetry.space_group_name_H-M   'P 1'
#
loop_
_entity.id
_entity.type
_entity.pdbx_description
1 polymer ?
#
loop_
_entity_poly.entity_id
_entity_poly.type
_entity_poly.pdbx_seq_one_letter_code
_entity_poly.pdbx_strand_id
1 'polypeptide(L)'
;MNFNDSGISPEPKIYITCHLGFCKAAMSVLILNGISKIALIVDENTYNKQAKSILEINDHFCGMFQVTNYLKVINVEKANTVIEISQLIKQGYSLYAFLDGNSGYKGVYNKEKTIEVKFLSDTIHSRTGLAKIAYFTKTPIVPFITYYSEDKLHPHVHFFEEIKIDHKVDINDFADKAIRNIYSHFEIFIRKYPNQWEAWFYLHKYLSNEVLLSKDKTIDILKIEKKDIVDNKFAVFKIDENSYMLDRLNYIVYPIDDQQFTLLKTE
;
A
#
# COMPACT_ATOMS: atom_id res chain seq x y z
N MET A 1 -14.45 25.34 -15.26
CA MET A 1 -13.98 24.43 -16.31
C MET A 1 -15.18 23.62 -16.75
N ASN A 2 -15.55 23.66 -18.04
CA ASN A 2 -16.67 22.88 -18.57
C ASN A 2 -16.24 21.42 -18.64
N PHE A 3 -16.79 20.58 -17.77
CA PHE A 3 -16.62 19.14 -17.86
C PHE A 3 -17.51 18.64 -19.00
N ASN A 4 -16.87 18.16 -20.06
CA ASN A 4 -17.54 17.53 -21.19
C ASN A 4 -18.35 16.33 -20.70
N ASP A 5 -19.68 16.47 -20.75
CA ASP A 5 -20.65 15.39 -20.59
C ASP A 5 -20.75 14.62 -21.91
N SER A 6 -19.68 13.90 -22.29
CA SER A 6 -19.66 13.11 -23.52
C SER A 6 -20.48 11.82 -23.43
N GLY A 7 -21.25 11.59 -22.35
CA GLY A 7 -22.17 10.45 -22.17
C GLY A 7 -21.52 9.05 -22.16
N ILE A 8 -20.26 8.93 -22.58
CA ILE A 8 -19.47 7.70 -22.59
C ILE A 8 -18.60 7.71 -21.35
N SER A 9 -18.95 6.86 -20.38
CA SER A 9 -18.04 6.56 -19.27
C SER A 9 -16.73 6.05 -19.85
N PRO A 10 -15.56 6.59 -19.42
CA PRO A 10 -14.27 6.08 -19.87
C PRO A 10 -14.16 4.59 -19.59
N GLU A 11 -13.42 3.89 -20.46
CA GLU A 11 -13.18 2.45 -20.34
C GLU A 11 -12.62 2.13 -18.94
N PRO A 12 -13.12 1.07 -18.27
CA PRO A 12 -12.63 0.68 -16.96
C PRO A 12 -11.13 0.48 -16.93
N LYS A 13 -10.49 0.94 -15.86
CA LYS A 13 -9.07 0.70 -15.59
C LYS A 13 -8.87 0.20 -14.17
N ILE A 14 -7.74 -0.46 -13.93
CA ILE A 14 -7.31 -0.83 -12.58
C ILE A 14 -6.28 0.19 -12.13
N TYR A 15 -6.70 1.16 -11.32
CA TYR A 15 -5.82 2.17 -10.75
C TYR A 15 -5.12 1.61 -9.51
N ILE A 16 -3.78 1.57 -9.55
CA ILE A 16 -2.96 1.02 -8.46
C ILE A 16 -2.01 2.08 -7.92
N THR A 17 -2.04 2.28 -6.60
CA THR A 17 -1.11 3.15 -5.86
C THR A 17 -0.56 2.41 -4.64
N CYS A 18 0.32 3.06 -3.89
CA CYS A 18 0.67 2.71 -2.52
C CYS A 18 0.17 3.80 -1.55
N HIS A 19 0.29 3.55 -0.24
CA HIS A 19 -0.12 4.47 0.81
C HIS A 19 0.90 5.60 1.04
N LEU A 20 1.26 6.31 -0.04
CA LEU A 20 2.18 7.46 0.01
C LEU A 20 1.39 8.78 -0.02
N GLY A 21 1.71 9.72 0.86
CA GLY A 21 1.11 11.06 0.86
C GLY A 21 -0.41 11.03 1.06
N PHE A 22 -1.16 11.73 0.20
CA PHE A 22 -2.62 11.87 0.30
C PHE A 22 -3.41 10.83 -0.50
N CYS A 23 -2.83 9.65 -0.72
CA CYS A 23 -3.37 8.57 -1.55
C CYS A 23 -4.85 8.23 -1.30
N LYS A 24 -5.38 8.36 -0.08
CA LYS A 24 -6.80 8.12 0.21
C LYS A 24 -7.72 9.18 -0.41
N ALA A 25 -7.27 10.43 -0.45
CA ALA A 25 -8.00 11.54 -1.08
C ALA A 25 -7.82 11.57 -2.60
N ALA A 26 -6.80 10.92 -3.15
CA ALA A 26 -6.49 10.95 -4.58
C ALA A 26 -7.58 10.35 -5.49
N MET A 27 -8.47 9.51 -4.93
CA MET A 27 -9.67 9.03 -5.63
C MET A 27 -10.55 10.20 -6.11
N SER A 28 -10.58 11.33 -5.39
CA SER A 28 -11.29 12.55 -5.81
C SER A 28 -10.79 13.08 -7.16
N VAL A 29 -9.49 12.95 -7.45
CA VAL A 29 -8.91 13.38 -8.74
C VAL A 29 -9.48 12.53 -9.88
N LEU A 30 -9.67 11.23 -9.69
CA LEU A 30 -10.30 10.37 -10.69
C LEU A 30 -11.76 10.76 -10.92
N ILE A 31 -12.51 11.01 -9.84
CA ILE A 31 -13.92 11.40 -9.92
C ILE A 31 -14.08 12.71 -10.68
N LEU A 32 -13.29 13.74 -10.33
CA LEU A 32 -13.31 15.04 -10.99
C LEU A 32 -12.88 14.97 -12.47
N ASN A 33 -12.14 13.93 -12.87
CA ASN A 33 -11.77 13.68 -14.26
C ASN A 33 -12.74 12.72 -14.98
N GLY A 34 -13.96 12.53 -14.45
CA GLY A 34 -15.04 11.83 -15.14
C GLY A 34 -15.13 10.32 -14.87
N ILE A 35 -14.35 9.77 -13.92
CA ILE A 35 -14.52 8.38 -13.50
C ILE A 35 -15.75 8.28 -12.55
N SER A 36 -16.89 7.90 -13.12
CA SER A 36 -18.18 7.88 -12.41
C SER A 36 -18.48 6.57 -11.69
N LYS A 37 -17.73 5.49 -11.90
CA LYS A 37 -17.92 4.19 -11.23
C LYS A 37 -16.60 3.65 -10.71
N ILE A 38 -16.47 3.57 -9.39
CA ILE A 38 -15.23 3.10 -8.74
C ILE A 38 -15.56 1.97 -7.77
N ALA A 39 -14.80 0.89 -7.83
CA ALA A 39 -14.77 -0.16 -6.83
C ALA A 39 -13.45 -0.07 -6.06
N LEU A 40 -13.52 0.38 -4.81
CA LEU A 40 -12.40 0.48 -3.89
C LEU A 40 -12.15 -0.88 -3.23
N ILE A 41 -10.94 -1.40 -3.41
CA ILE A 41 -10.51 -2.68 -2.85
C ILE A 41 -9.89 -2.45 -1.47
N VAL A 42 -10.42 -3.12 -0.44
CA VAL A 42 -9.96 -3.00 0.95
C VAL A 42 -9.86 -4.37 1.64
N ASP A 43 -9.13 -4.43 2.75
CA ASP A 43 -9.11 -5.60 3.64
C ASP A 43 -10.37 -5.71 4.51
N GLU A 44 -10.51 -6.82 5.23
CA GLU A 44 -11.69 -7.09 6.06
C GLU A 44 -11.86 -6.08 7.20
N ASN A 45 -10.77 -5.71 7.86
CA ASN A 45 -10.80 -4.78 8.98
C ASN A 45 -11.26 -3.38 8.54
N THR A 46 -10.74 -2.90 7.41
CA THR A 46 -11.12 -1.62 6.80
C THR A 46 -12.55 -1.67 6.29
N TYR A 47 -12.97 -2.76 5.65
CA TYR A 47 -14.35 -2.95 5.23
C TYR A 47 -15.32 -2.83 6.42
N ASN A 48 -15.06 -3.58 7.49
CA ASN A 48 -15.95 -3.64 8.65
C ASN A 48 -15.99 -2.31 9.44
N LYS A 49 -14.87 -1.59 9.51
CA LYS A 49 -14.77 -0.36 10.32
C LYS A 49 -15.04 0.93 9.57
N GLN A 50 -14.72 0.99 8.27
CA GLN A 50 -14.62 2.25 7.54
C GLN A 50 -15.48 2.32 6.28
N ALA A 51 -16.02 1.20 5.76
CA ALA A 51 -16.77 1.22 4.50
C ALA A 51 -17.94 2.21 4.51
N LYS A 52 -18.70 2.29 5.60
CA LYS A 52 -19.81 3.23 5.73
C LYS A 52 -19.33 4.68 5.63
N SER A 53 -18.32 5.05 6.40
CA SER A 53 -17.74 6.40 6.40
C SER A 53 -17.13 6.77 5.05
N ILE A 54 -16.50 5.81 4.36
CA ILE A 54 -15.97 6.02 3.00
C ILE A 54 -17.10 6.38 2.02
N LEU A 55 -18.24 5.68 2.08
CA LEU A 55 -19.40 5.98 1.24
C LEU A 55 -20.02 7.34 1.59
N GLU A 56 -20.18 7.65 2.88
CA GLU A 56 -20.69 8.95 3.35
C GLU A 56 -19.80 10.12 2.88
N ILE A 57 -18.47 9.96 2.93
CA ILE A 57 -17.51 10.95 2.42
C ILE A 57 -17.65 11.13 0.89
N ASN A 58 -17.83 10.03 0.15
CA ASN A 58 -18.06 10.09 -1.29
C ASN A 58 -19.35 10.85 -1.64
N ASP A 59 -20.44 10.59 -0.93
CA ASP A 59 -21.72 11.25 -1.17
C ASP A 59 -21.63 12.76 -0.87
N HIS A 60 -20.96 13.12 0.22
CA HIS A 60 -20.70 14.52 0.55
C HIS A 60 -19.85 15.21 -0.52
N PHE A 61 -18.77 14.56 -0.95
CA PHE A 61 -17.90 15.06 -2.02
C PHE A 61 -18.68 15.27 -3.33
N CYS A 62 -19.48 14.28 -3.74
CA CYS A 62 -20.31 14.35 -4.94
C CYS A 62 -21.31 15.51 -4.88
N GLY A 63 -21.98 15.70 -3.73
CA GLY A 63 -22.88 16.83 -3.51
C GLY A 63 -22.18 18.18 -3.55
N MET A 64 -21.00 18.29 -2.94
CA MET A 64 -20.22 19.53 -2.89
C MET A 64 -19.71 19.97 -4.27
N PHE A 65 -19.25 19.03 -5.09
CA PHE A 65 -18.70 19.31 -6.42
C PHE A 65 -19.71 19.13 -7.56
N GLN A 66 -20.96 18.78 -7.26
CA GLN A 66 -22.02 18.51 -8.25
C GLN A 66 -21.59 17.48 -9.31
N VAL A 67 -20.89 16.43 -8.87
CA VAL A 67 -20.46 15.30 -9.69
C VAL A 67 -21.18 14.02 -9.27
N THR A 68 -21.22 13.02 -10.15
CA THR A 68 -21.79 11.70 -9.83
C THR A 68 -20.68 10.66 -9.75
N ASN A 69 -20.63 9.94 -8.63
CA ASN A 69 -19.81 8.73 -8.50
C ASN A 69 -20.59 7.60 -7.80
N TYR A 70 -20.62 6.44 -8.44
CA TYR A 70 -21.12 5.19 -7.87
C TYR A 70 -19.94 4.45 -7.25
N LEU A 71 -19.69 4.71 -5.96
CA LEU A 71 -18.64 4.04 -5.20
C LEU A 71 -19.13 2.71 -4.65
N LYS A 72 -18.32 1.66 -4.81
CA LYS A 72 -18.45 0.40 -4.10
C LYS A 72 -17.19 0.14 -3.30
N VAL A 73 -17.33 -0.37 -2.08
CA VAL A 73 -16.21 -0.84 -1.25
C VAL A 73 -16.26 -2.36 -1.22
N ILE A 74 -15.14 -3.02 -1.58
CA ILE A 74 -15.07 -4.47 -1.76
C ILE A 74 -14.05 -5.05 -0.77
N ASN A 75 -14.48 -6.01 0.04
CA ASN A 75 -13.58 -6.79 0.89
C ASN A 75 -12.87 -7.86 0.05
N VAL A 76 -11.56 -7.72 -0.13
CA VAL A 76 -10.72 -8.61 -0.95
C VAL A 76 -10.47 -9.98 -0.32
N GLU A 77 -10.78 -10.15 0.97
CA GLU A 77 -10.47 -11.36 1.73
C GLU A 77 -11.60 -12.41 1.70
N LYS A 78 -12.79 -12.01 1.22
CA LYS A 78 -13.94 -12.91 1.07
C LYS A 78 -13.73 -13.95 -0.05
N ALA A 79 -14.42 -15.08 0.09
CA ALA A 79 -14.53 -16.04 -1.00
C ALA A 79 -15.24 -15.41 -2.20
N ASN A 80 -14.89 -15.84 -3.42
CA ASN A 80 -15.49 -15.38 -4.68
C ASN A 80 -15.28 -13.90 -5.05
N THR A 81 -14.49 -13.12 -4.31
CA THR A 81 -14.26 -11.69 -4.62
C THR A 81 -13.69 -11.47 -6.03
N VAL A 82 -12.92 -12.41 -6.58
CA VAL A 82 -12.44 -12.33 -7.98
C VAL A 82 -13.60 -12.29 -8.98
N ILE A 83 -14.66 -13.07 -8.73
CA ILE A 83 -15.86 -13.11 -9.59
C ILE A 83 -16.62 -11.80 -9.46
N GLU A 84 -16.83 -11.32 -8.24
CA GLU A 84 -17.48 -10.03 -7.96
C GLU A 84 -16.76 -8.88 -8.66
N ILE A 85 -15.43 -8.77 -8.49
CA ILE A 85 -14.62 -7.75 -9.15
C ILE A 85 -14.74 -7.83 -10.68
N SER A 86 -14.68 -9.04 -11.24
CA SER A 86 -14.81 -9.24 -12.69
C SER A 86 -16.18 -8.82 -13.23
N GLN A 87 -17.24 -9.03 -12.46
CA GLN A 87 -18.59 -8.56 -12.79
C GLN A 87 -18.69 -7.04 -12.71
N LEU A 88 -18.08 -6.41 -11.71
CA LEU A 88 -18.05 -4.95 -11.58
C LEU A 88 -17.32 -4.28 -12.73
N ILE A 89 -16.16 -4.80 -13.13
CA ILE A 89 -15.43 -4.32 -14.33
C ILE A 89 -16.34 -4.39 -15.57
N LYS A 90 -17.03 -5.52 -15.79
CA LYS A 90 -17.99 -5.65 -16.90
C LYS A 90 -19.16 -4.65 -16.82
N GLN A 91 -19.54 -4.21 -15.63
CA GLN A 91 -20.57 -3.18 -15.40
C GLN A 91 -20.04 -1.74 -15.55
N GLY A 92 -18.76 -1.58 -15.91
CA GLY A 92 -18.11 -0.30 -16.13
C GLY A 92 -17.39 0.28 -14.91
N TYR A 93 -17.17 -0.50 -13.84
CA TYR A 93 -16.43 -0.02 -12.67
C TYR A 93 -14.92 -0.07 -12.92
N SER A 94 -14.26 1.06 -12.73
CA SER A 94 -12.80 1.07 -12.53
C SER A 94 -12.46 0.58 -11.13
N LEU A 95 -11.32 -0.09 -10.97
CA LEU A 95 -10.84 -0.49 -9.65
C LEU A 95 -9.89 0.56 -9.09
N TYR A 96 -9.95 0.75 -7.77
CA TYR A 96 -8.98 1.53 -7.01
C TYR A 96 -8.39 0.64 -5.92
N ALA A 97 -7.06 0.48 -5.92
CA ALA A 97 -6.41 -0.42 -4.99
C ALA A 97 -5.04 0.08 -4.52
N PHE A 98 -4.71 -0.30 -3.28
CA PHE A 98 -3.38 -0.11 -2.69
C PHE A 98 -2.61 -1.42 -2.77
N LEU A 99 -1.47 -1.42 -3.47
CA LEU A 99 -0.68 -2.64 -3.66
C LEU A 99 0.11 -3.04 -2.41
N ASP A 100 0.58 -2.03 -1.67
CA ASP A 100 1.43 -2.17 -0.48
C ASP A 100 0.67 -2.61 0.77
N GLY A 101 -0.66 -2.63 0.75
CA GLY A 101 -1.47 -3.27 1.80
C GLY A 101 -1.36 -4.79 1.78
N ASN A 102 -1.03 -5.38 0.61
CA ASN A 102 -0.77 -6.80 0.39
C ASN A 102 -1.82 -7.80 0.95
N SER A 103 -3.02 -7.30 1.26
CA SER A 103 -4.16 -8.11 1.69
C SER A 103 -4.79 -8.84 0.51
N GLY A 104 -5.46 -9.95 0.79
CA GLY A 104 -6.02 -10.84 -0.23
C GLY A 104 -6.73 -12.02 0.42
N TYR A 105 -7.21 -12.97 -0.38
CA TYR A 105 -7.87 -14.16 0.15
C TYR A 105 -7.03 -14.87 1.24
N LYS A 106 -7.69 -15.18 2.37
CA LYS A 106 -7.10 -15.65 3.65
C LYS A 106 -6.21 -14.64 4.40
N GLY A 107 -6.32 -13.36 4.11
CA GLY A 107 -5.71 -12.31 4.90
C GLY A 107 -4.25 -12.02 4.60
N VAL A 108 -3.72 -11.00 5.29
CA VAL A 108 -2.42 -10.39 5.03
C VAL A 108 -1.20 -11.31 5.24
N TYR A 109 -1.30 -12.31 6.12
CA TYR A 109 -0.19 -13.23 6.44
C TYR A 109 -0.08 -14.43 5.48
N ASN A 110 -1.08 -14.63 4.61
CA ASN A 110 -1.03 -15.74 3.67
C ASN A 110 -0.09 -15.42 2.51
N LYS A 111 1.08 -16.08 2.50
CA LYS A 111 2.09 -15.97 1.46
C LYS A 111 1.81 -16.84 0.22
N GLU A 112 0.75 -17.65 0.21
CA GLU A 112 0.32 -18.40 -0.98
C GLU A 112 0.06 -17.42 -2.15
N LYS A 113 0.57 -17.76 -3.34
CA LYS A 113 0.38 -16.99 -4.58
C LYS A 113 0.94 -15.56 -4.49
N THR A 114 2.04 -15.40 -3.77
CA THR A 114 2.88 -14.19 -3.80
C THR A 114 4.10 -14.41 -4.70
N ILE A 115 4.72 -13.31 -5.10
CA ILE A 115 6.05 -13.29 -5.73
C ILE A 115 7.01 -12.52 -4.85
N GLU A 116 8.30 -12.83 -4.96
CA GLU A 116 9.36 -12.06 -4.32
C GLU A 116 9.78 -10.89 -5.21
N VAL A 117 9.71 -9.68 -4.66
CA VAL A 117 10.05 -8.44 -5.34
C VAL A 117 11.18 -7.78 -4.60
N LYS A 118 12.28 -7.49 -5.30
CA LYS A 118 13.32 -6.60 -4.79
C LYS A 118 12.71 -5.21 -4.64
N PHE A 119 12.74 -4.68 -3.43
CA PHE A 119 12.14 -3.41 -3.11
C PHE A 119 12.97 -2.73 -2.03
N LEU A 120 13.44 -1.52 -2.34
CA LEU A 120 14.39 -0.78 -1.51
C LEU A 120 15.70 -1.58 -1.32
N SER A 121 16.11 -1.83 -0.09
CA SER A 121 17.36 -2.54 0.22
C SER A 121 17.17 -4.04 0.41
N ASP A 122 15.95 -4.56 0.21
CA ASP A 122 15.60 -5.94 0.56
C ASP A 122 14.53 -6.54 -0.38
N THR A 123 13.96 -7.67 0.02
CA THR A 123 12.93 -8.40 -0.71
C THR A 123 11.63 -8.45 0.09
N ILE A 124 10.52 -8.15 -0.59
CA ILE A 124 9.16 -8.28 -0.06
C ILE A 124 8.39 -9.35 -0.83
N HIS A 125 7.42 -9.98 -0.17
CA HIS A 125 6.40 -10.77 -0.85
C HIS A 125 5.25 -9.87 -1.27
N SER A 126 4.87 -9.92 -2.55
CA SER A 126 3.69 -9.21 -3.04
C SER A 126 2.70 -10.13 -3.75
N ARG A 127 1.41 -9.89 -3.50
CA ARG A 127 0.31 -10.61 -4.16
C ARG A 127 0.15 -10.17 -5.62
N THR A 128 -0.10 -11.15 -6.48
CA THR A 128 -0.31 -10.93 -7.91
C THR A 128 -1.79 -10.82 -8.31
N GLY A 129 -2.72 -10.83 -7.35
CA GLY A 129 -4.15 -10.99 -7.59
C GLY A 129 -4.74 -9.94 -8.54
N LEU A 130 -4.42 -8.67 -8.31
CA LEU A 130 -4.89 -7.56 -9.15
C LEU A 130 -4.38 -7.65 -10.59
N ALA A 131 -3.11 -8.01 -10.78
CA ALA A 131 -2.54 -8.19 -12.12
C ALA A 131 -3.17 -9.39 -12.85
N LYS A 132 -3.47 -10.48 -12.13
CA LYS A 132 -4.21 -11.62 -12.70
C LYS A 132 -5.64 -11.25 -13.09
N ILE A 133 -6.34 -10.46 -12.26
CA ILE A 133 -7.66 -9.92 -12.60
C ILE A 133 -7.58 -9.06 -13.86
N ALA A 134 -6.58 -8.17 -13.95
CA ALA A 134 -6.32 -7.35 -15.13
C ALA A 134 -6.21 -8.21 -16.39
N TYR A 135 -5.37 -9.25 -16.34
CA TYR A 135 -5.18 -10.20 -17.43
C TYR A 135 -6.49 -10.89 -17.83
N PHE A 136 -7.24 -11.47 -16.89
CA PHE A 136 -8.49 -12.17 -17.21
C PHE A 136 -9.58 -11.28 -17.76
N THR A 137 -9.66 -10.03 -17.28
CA THR A 137 -10.70 -9.08 -17.68
C THR A 137 -10.32 -8.22 -18.87
N LYS A 138 -9.08 -8.34 -19.35
CA LYS A 138 -8.49 -7.47 -20.39
C LYS A 138 -8.49 -5.99 -20.00
N THR A 139 -8.46 -5.72 -18.70
CA THR A 139 -8.53 -4.36 -18.16
C THR A 139 -7.12 -3.84 -17.95
N PRO A 140 -6.72 -2.71 -18.54
CA PRO A 140 -5.40 -2.16 -18.33
C PRO A 140 -5.17 -1.72 -16.87
N ILE A 141 -3.91 -1.76 -16.45
CA ILE A 141 -3.48 -1.25 -15.14
C ILE A 141 -2.90 0.14 -15.34
N VAL A 142 -3.32 1.10 -14.52
CA VAL A 142 -2.73 2.44 -14.45
C VAL A 142 -2.07 2.60 -13.09
N PRO A 143 -0.75 2.42 -12.99
CA PRO A 143 -0.02 2.74 -11.78
C PRO A 143 -0.02 4.27 -11.59
N PHE A 144 -0.13 4.73 -10.35
CA PHE A 144 0.05 6.13 -10.04
C PHE A 144 0.60 6.29 -8.63
N ILE A 145 1.12 7.47 -8.33
CA ILE A 145 1.67 7.81 -7.03
C ILE A 145 1.18 9.17 -6.57
N THR A 146 1.05 9.32 -5.26
CA THR A 146 0.75 10.61 -4.63
C THR A 146 1.79 10.98 -3.60
N TYR A 147 2.11 12.26 -3.51
CA TYR A 147 3.09 12.79 -2.56
C TYR A 147 2.87 14.29 -2.36
N TYR A 148 3.33 14.80 -1.23
CA TYR A 148 3.52 16.23 -1.03
C TYR A 148 4.96 16.61 -1.43
N SER A 149 5.12 17.77 -2.04
CA SER A 149 6.44 18.39 -2.27
C SER A 149 7.21 18.60 -0.96
N GLU A 150 8.49 18.96 -1.05
CA GLU A 150 9.36 19.15 0.12
C GLU A 150 8.84 20.22 1.09
N ASP A 151 8.11 21.22 0.58
CA ASP A 151 7.42 22.23 1.38
C ASP A 151 6.20 21.71 2.16
N LYS A 152 5.77 20.46 1.89
CA LYS A 152 4.59 19.78 2.46
C LYS A 152 3.25 20.46 2.19
N LEU A 153 3.21 21.47 1.32
CA LEU A 153 2.01 22.26 1.07
C LEU A 153 1.31 21.86 -0.23
N HIS A 154 2.07 21.40 -1.23
CA HIS A 154 1.50 21.10 -2.55
C HIS A 154 1.31 19.59 -2.75
N PRO A 155 0.05 19.11 -2.88
CA PRO A 155 -0.22 17.72 -3.23
C PRO A 155 0.03 17.47 -4.72
N HIS A 156 0.75 16.41 -5.05
CA HIS A 156 1.00 15.94 -6.41
C HIS A 156 0.42 14.55 -6.63
N VAL A 157 -0.25 14.37 -7.78
CA VAL A 157 -0.61 13.05 -8.32
C VAL A 157 0.17 12.87 -9.62
N HIS A 158 0.84 11.72 -9.76
CA HIS A 158 1.54 11.37 -10.99
C HIS A 158 1.09 10.00 -11.47
N PHE A 159 0.48 9.97 -12.65
CA PHE A 159 0.08 8.73 -13.34
C PHE A 159 1.24 8.25 -14.21
N PHE A 160 1.57 6.97 -14.10
CA PHE A 160 2.57 6.32 -14.95
C PHE A 160 1.93 5.79 -16.24
N GLU A 161 2.77 5.27 -17.13
CA GLU A 161 2.29 4.64 -18.36
C GLU A 161 1.37 3.46 -18.04
N GLU A 162 0.32 3.34 -18.84
CA GLU A 162 -0.64 2.26 -18.73
C GLU A 162 0.00 0.92 -19.09
N ILE A 163 -0.08 -0.05 -18.18
CA ILE A 163 0.34 -1.43 -18.42
C ILE A 163 -0.79 -2.14 -19.15
N LYS A 164 -0.65 -2.24 -20.47
CA LYS A 164 -1.58 -2.96 -21.35
C LYS A 164 -1.44 -4.47 -21.18
N ILE A 165 -2.55 -5.18 -21.38
CA ILE A 165 -2.57 -6.64 -21.31
C ILE A 165 -1.96 -7.23 -22.59
N ASP A 166 -0.83 -7.93 -22.44
CA ASP A 166 -0.25 -8.73 -23.52
C ASP A 166 -0.64 -10.20 -23.32
N HIS A 167 -1.56 -10.70 -24.14
CA HIS A 167 -1.98 -12.10 -24.12
C HIS A 167 -1.03 -13.06 -24.83
N LYS A 168 0.10 -12.57 -25.37
CA LYS A 168 1.14 -13.44 -25.93
C LYS A 168 2.03 -14.07 -24.86
N VAL A 169 2.03 -13.51 -23.64
CA VAL A 169 2.77 -14.03 -22.48
C VAL A 169 1.83 -14.78 -21.52
N ASP A 170 2.37 -15.72 -20.74
CA ASP A 170 1.59 -16.40 -19.70
C ASP A 170 1.09 -15.41 -18.63
N ILE A 171 -0.04 -15.74 -18.01
CA ILE A 171 -0.65 -14.91 -16.96
C ILE A 171 0.30 -14.66 -15.78
N ASN A 172 1.12 -15.63 -15.39
CA ASN A 172 2.05 -15.45 -14.28
C ASN A 172 3.22 -14.55 -14.67
N ASP A 173 3.72 -14.68 -15.89
CA ASP A 173 4.79 -13.82 -16.43
C ASP A 173 4.31 -12.37 -16.58
N PHE A 174 3.09 -12.18 -17.09
CA PHE A 174 2.46 -10.86 -17.13
C PHE A 174 2.36 -10.26 -15.72
N ALA A 175 1.82 -11.05 -14.78
CA ALA A 175 1.60 -10.57 -13.43
C ALA A 175 2.90 -10.23 -12.69
N ASP A 176 3.94 -11.05 -12.83
CA ASP A 176 5.27 -10.77 -12.26
C ASP A 176 5.87 -9.48 -12.82
N LYS A 177 5.89 -9.33 -14.15
CA LYS A 177 6.41 -8.13 -14.82
C LYS A 177 5.64 -6.86 -14.42
N ALA A 178 4.31 -6.92 -14.40
CA ALA A 178 3.47 -5.80 -14.02
C ALA A 178 3.72 -5.36 -12.57
N ILE A 179 3.73 -6.31 -11.62
CA ILE A 179 3.97 -6.00 -10.21
C ILE A 179 5.37 -5.42 -9.99
N ARG A 180 6.42 -6.01 -10.59
CA ARG A 180 7.79 -5.47 -10.48
C ARG A 180 7.91 -4.06 -11.06
N ASN A 181 7.26 -3.79 -12.18
CA ASN A 181 7.23 -2.46 -12.78
C ASN A 181 6.53 -1.44 -11.86
N ILE A 182 5.41 -1.80 -11.25
CA ILE A 182 4.71 -0.91 -10.31
C ILE A 182 5.59 -0.60 -9.09
N TYR A 183 6.24 -1.61 -8.50
CA TYR A 183 7.13 -1.39 -7.36
C TYR A 183 8.37 -0.56 -7.70
N SER A 184 8.94 -0.70 -8.91
CA SER A 184 10.08 0.14 -9.30
C SER A 184 9.70 1.63 -9.38
N HIS A 185 8.48 1.93 -9.81
CA HIS A 185 7.93 3.28 -9.73
C HIS A 185 7.76 3.74 -8.28
N PHE A 186 7.15 2.94 -7.41
CA PHE A 186 6.94 3.31 -6.00
C PHE A 186 8.25 3.52 -5.26
N GLU A 187 9.27 2.70 -5.53
CA GLU A 187 10.57 2.76 -4.88
C GLU A 187 11.24 4.14 -5.05
N ILE A 188 11.17 4.72 -6.25
CA ILE A 188 11.75 6.04 -6.53
C ILE A 188 11.16 7.11 -5.59
N PHE A 189 9.84 7.11 -5.42
CA PHE A 189 9.15 8.14 -4.63
C PHE A 189 9.23 7.87 -3.13
N ILE A 190 9.20 6.61 -2.71
CA ILE A 190 9.35 6.23 -1.29
C ILE A 190 10.77 6.54 -0.81
N ARG A 191 11.81 6.34 -1.64
CA ARG A 191 13.19 6.76 -1.32
C ARG A 191 13.30 8.27 -1.17
N LYS A 192 12.59 9.04 -2.01
CA LYS A 192 12.62 10.50 -1.98
C LYS A 192 11.81 11.09 -0.82
N TYR A 193 10.65 10.50 -0.50
CA TYR A 193 9.71 10.98 0.51
C TYR A 193 9.40 9.90 1.55
N PRO A 194 10.40 9.36 2.27
CA PRO A 194 10.21 8.21 3.14
C PRO A 194 9.20 8.49 4.25
N ASN A 195 9.20 9.70 4.81
CA ASN A 195 8.29 10.09 5.89
C ASN A 195 6.80 10.15 5.49
N GLN A 196 6.46 9.97 4.21
CA GLN A 196 5.08 10.04 3.73
C GLN A 196 4.45 8.66 3.49
N TRP A 197 5.22 7.57 3.64
CA TRP A 197 4.73 6.22 3.34
C TRP A 197 4.14 5.57 4.60
N GLU A 198 2.83 5.32 4.60
CA GLU A 198 2.11 4.74 5.75
C GLU A 198 2.58 3.31 6.04
N ALA A 199 3.02 2.58 5.02
CA ALA A 199 3.28 1.14 5.17
C ALA A 199 4.51 0.82 6.02
N TRP A 200 5.35 1.79 6.40
CA TRP A 200 6.42 1.54 7.38
C TRP A 200 5.91 0.88 8.66
N PHE A 201 4.69 1.21 9.09
CA PHE A 201 4.10 0.67 10.32
C PHE A 201 3.74 -0.82 10.22
N TYR A 202 3.64 -1.37 9.01
CA TYR A 202 3.17 -2.73 8.79
C TYR A 202 3.96 -3.51 7.73
N LEU A 203 5.06 -2.94 7.20
CA LEU A 203 5.94 -3.56 6.21
C LEU A 203 6.49 -4.91 6.66
N HIS A 204 6.74 -5.07 7.96
CA HIS A 204 7.22 -6.31 8.57
C HIS A 204 6.33 -7.53 8.26
N LYS A 205 5.05 -7.33 7.97
CA LYS A 205 4.12 -8.41 7.59
C LYS A 205 4.44 -9.01 6.21
N TYR A 206 5.21 -8.31 5.39
CA TYR A 206 5.50 -8.65 3.99
C TYR A 206 6.94 -9.06 3.74
N LEU A 207 7.82 -8.89 4.73
CA LEU A 207 9.22 -9.26 4.61
C LEU A 207 9.36 -10.78 4.40
N SER A 208 10.42 -11.16 3.70
CA SER A 208 10.73 -12.58 3.50
C SER A 208 11.02 -13.27 4.83
N ASN A 209 10.81 -14.58 4.89
CA ASN A 209 11.18 -15.34 6.08
C ASN A 209 12.69 -15.27 6.32
N GLU A 210 13.52 -15.11 5.29
CA GLU A 210 14.96 -14.90 5.46
C GLU A 210 15.22 -13.60 6.22
N VAL A 211 14.52 -12.51 5.90
CA VAL A 211 14.65 -11.23 6.62
C VAL A 211 14.14 -11.36 8.05
N LEU A 212 12.95 -11.95 8.25
CA LEU A 212 12.33 -12.10 9.57
C LEU A 212 13.06 -13.10 10.48
N LEU A 213 13.59 -14.19 9.90
CA LEU A 213 14.28 -15.28 10.58
C LEU A 213 15.80 -15.13 10.53
N SER A 214 16.33 -14.03 9.96
CA SER A 214 17.76 -13.69 10.04
C SER A 214 18.25 -13.50 11.49
N LYS A 215 17.39 -13.71 12.49
CA LYS A 215 17.71 -13.70 13.90
C LYS A 215 17.06 -14.84 14.68
N ASP A 216 17.76 -15.98 14.68
CA ASP A 216 17.89 -16.78 15.89
C ASP A 216 19.04 -16.19 16.73
N LYS A 217 18.74 -15.12 17.45
CA LYS A 217 19.49 -14.72 18.65
C LYS A 217 18.47 -14.27 19.67
N THR A 218 18.28 -15.07 20.72
CA THR A 218 17.72 -14.57 21.97
C THR A 218 18.62 -13.41 22.41
N ILE A 219 18.11 -12.19 22.28
CA ILE A 219 18.86 -11.01 22.70
C ILE A 219 18.76 -10.96 24.21
N ASP A 220 19.88 -11.26 24.86
CA ASP A 220 20.06 -11.00 26.28
C ASP A 220 20.25 -9.50 26.45
N ILE A 221 19.16 -8.81 26.79
CA ILE A 221 19.11 -7.34 26.95
C ILE A 221 20.18 -6.88 27.95
N LEU A 222 20.53 -7.71 28.93
CA LEU A 222 21.55 -7.42 29.94
C LEU A 222 22.98 -7.43 29.39
N LYS A 223 23.19 -7.99 28.19
CA LYS A 223 24.51 -8.04 27.53
C LYS A 223 24.68 -6.99 26.42
N ILE A 224 23.68 -6.14 26.21
CA ILE A 224 23.76 -5.09 25.20
C ILE A 224 24.69 -4.00 25.71
N GLU A 225 25.70 -3.68 24.91
CA GLU A 225 26.68 -2.64 25.23
C GLU A 225 26.45 -1.39 24.38
N LYS A 226 27.03 -0.27 24.80
CA LYS A 226 27.00 1.01 24.07
C LYS A 226 27.51 0.86 22.62
N LYS A 227 28.43 -0.08 22.36
CA LYS A 227 28.93 -0.39 21.02
C LYS A 227 27.83 -0.87 20.07
N ASP A 228 26.86 -1.65 20.55
CA ASP A 228 25.76 -2.14 19.71
C ASP A 228 24.76 -1.03 19.32
N ILE A 229 24.71 0.05 20.10
CA ILE A 229 23.98 1.29 19.75
C ILE A 229 24.75 2.04 18.64
N VAL A 230 26.08 2.19 18.78
CA VAL A 230 26.95 2.84 17.79
C VAL A 230 26.92 2.10 16.45
N ASP A 231 26.88 0.76 16.47
CA ASP A 231 26.74 -0.10 15.28
C ASP A 231 25.33 -0.03 14.65
N ASN A 232 24.43 0.81 15.17
CA ASN A 232 23.06 1.01 14.70
C ASN A 232 22.19 -0.27 14.71
N LYS A 233 22.51 -1.23 15.59
CA LYS A 233 21.69 -2.45 15.79
C LYS A 233 20.51 -2.18 16.72
N PHE A 234 20.73 -1.31 17.71
CA PHE A 234 19.73 -0.89 18.68
C PHE A 234 19.64 0.63 18.74
N ALA A 235 18.52 1.15 19.25
CA ALA A 235 18.38 2.55 19.64
C ALA A 235 17.63 2.66 20.95
N VAL A 236 17.92 3.70 21.72
CA VAL A 236 17.17 4.01 22.95
C VAL A 236 16.34 5.27 22.75
N PHE A 237 15.13 5.29 23.30
CA PHE A 237 14.24 6.44 23.27
C PHE A 237 13.34 6.47 24.52
N LYS A 238 12.75 7.64 24.82
CA LYS A 238 11.74 7.78 25.88
C LYS A 238 10.37 8.08 25.29
N ILE A 239 9.33 7.57 25.94
CA ILE A 239 7.95 8.05 25.79
C ILE A 239 7.51 8.50 27.18
N ASP A 240 7.23 9.79 27.32
CA ASP A 240 7.06 10.46 28.61
C ASP A 240 8.25 10.19 29.54
N GLU A 241 8.01 9.62 30.73
CA GLU A 241 9.06 9.26 31.69
C GLU A 241 9.67 7.88 31.43
N ASN A 242 9.04 7.04 30.62
CA ASN A 242 9.41 5.64 30.45
C ASN A 242 10.52 5.46 29.40
N SER A 243 11.47 4.59 29.71
CA SER A 243 12.64 4.30 28.88
C SER A 243 12.45 3.02 28.04
N TYR A 244 12.87 3.08 26.78
CA TYR A 244 12.70 1.99 25.82
C TYR A 244 13.97 1.77 24.99
N MET A 245 14.12 0.53 24.53
CA MET A 245 15.12 0.12 23.54
C MET A 245 14.44 -0.51 22.34
N LEU A 246 14.72 0.03 21.16
CA LEU A 246 14.34 -0.53 19.86
C LEU A 246 15.45 -1.45 19.35
N ASP A 247 15.13 -2.72 19.13
CA ASP A 247 15.90 -3.57 18.22
C ASP A 247 15.54 -3.18 16.78
N ARG A 248 16.47 -2.51 16.09
CA ARG A 248 16.23 -1.95 14.74
C ARG A 248 16.12 -3.04 13.67
N LEU A 249 16.68 -4.21 13.93
CA LEU A 249 16.68 -5.32 12.98
C LEU A 249 15.40 -6.16 13.12
N ASN A 250 14.90 -6.35 14.34
CA ASN A 250 13.65 -7.10 14.59
C ASN A 250 12.40 -6.21 14.69
N TYR A 251 12.57 -4.89 14.77
CA TYR A 251 11.50 -3.92 15.04
C TYR A 251 10.71 -4.23 16.33
N ILE A 252 11.41 -4.75 17.35
CA ILE A 252 10.84 -5.03 18.67
C ILE A 252 11.27 -3.93 19.63
N VAL A 253 10.31 -3.44 20.42
CA VAL A 253 10.56 -2.49 21.51
C VAL A 253 10.55 -3.23 22.84
N TYR A 254 11.60 -3.05 23.61
CA TYR A 254 11.73 -3.56 24.97
C TYR A 254 11.66 -2.41 25.96
N PRO A 255 10.85 -2.50 27.03
CA PRO A 255 10.99 -1.58 28.16
C PRO A 255 12.35 -1.81 28.83
N ILE A 256 13.03 -0.73 29.18
CA ILE A 256 14.30 -0.74 29.92
C ILE A 256 14.20 0.23 31.09
N ASP A 257 15.04 0.06 32.10
CA ASP A 257 15.10 1.02 33.20
C ASP A 257 15.94 2.26 32.85
N ASP A 258 15.84 3.31 33.67
CA ASP A 258 16.55 4.57 33.44
C ASP A 258 18.07 4.44 33.57
N GLN A 259 18.56 3.46 34.33
CA GLN A 259 19.98 3.20 34.49
C GLN A 259 20.56 2.62 33.19
N GLN A 260 19.87 1.62 32.62
CA GLN A 260 20.17 1.03 31.31
C GLN A 260 20.07 2.06 30.19
N PHE A 261 19.03 2.91 30.22
CA PHE A 261 18.86 3.98 29.24
C PHE A 261 20.05 4.94 29.25
N THR A 262 20.46 5.39 30.44
CA THR A 262 21.60 6.30 30.60
C THR A 262 22.91 5.66 30.15
N LEU A 263 23.10 4.37 30.43
CA LEU A 263 24.29 3.61 30.00
C LEU A 263 24.38 3.51 28.46
N LEU A 264 23.25 3.25 27.80
CA LEU A 264 23.17 2.98 26.36
C LEU A 264 23.04 4.24 25.51
N LYS A 265 22.57 5.35 26.08
CA LYS A 265 22.44 6.64 25.38
C LYS A 265 23.82 7.10 24.90
N THR A 266 23.93 7.28 23.59
CA THR A 266 25.06 7.94 22.94
C THR A 266 24.84 9.45 22.98
N GLU A 267 25.91 10.21 23.22
CA GLU A 267 25.91 11.67 23.11
C GLU A 267 25.82 12.09 21.64
#